data_AF-A0A2V7W5L3-F1
#
_entry.id   AF-A0A2V7W5L3-F1
#
_cell.length_a   1.000
_cell.length_b   1.000
_cell.length_c   1.000
_cell.angle_alpha   90.00
_cell.angle_beta   90.00
_cell.angle_gamma   90.00
#
_symmetry.space_group_name_H-M   'P 1'
#
loop_
_entity.id
_entity.type
_entity.pdbx_description
1 polymer ?
#
loop_
_entity_poly.entity_id
_entity_poly.type
_entity_poly.pdbx_seq_one_letter_code
_entity_poly.pdbx_strand_id
1 'polypeptide(L)'
;MKLLLVALLIASLQSDTTALVEASKEAKAKKKSGTTTTKVITNADVKKSKGKLTELSPSKAKTAEVKPEPSLMEKQAAERTARLATEANRAELQSTIDALEKDVAALEASYFATNDLDDRDNVIARQFAEKKAKLDAAKKQLATLSGAAPASGAEFSRAPAAEAAAAPQKP
;
A
#
# COMPACT_ATOMS: atom_id res chain seq x y z
N MET A 1 -23.13 -11.05 -24.26
CA MET A 1 -21.95 -11.00 -23.35
C MET A 1 -20.61 -10.78 -24.05
N LYS A 2 -20.39 -11.21 -25.31
CA LYS A 2 -19.11 -10.99 -26.01
C LYS A 2 -18.83 -9.53 -26.41
N LEU A 3 -19.85 -8.72 -26.67
CA LEU A 3 -19.67 -7.29 -27.01
C LEU A 3 -19.23 -6.40 -25.82
N LEU A 4 -19.58 -6.78 -24.60
CA LEU A 4 -19.28 -6.00 -23.39
C LEU A 4 -17.80 -6.14 -22.97
N LEU A 5 -17.20 -7.29 -23.27
CA LEU A 5 -15.79 -7.61 -22.99
C LEU A 5 -14.83 -6.90 -23.97
N VAL A 6 -15.26 -6.68 -25.21
CA VAL A 6 -14.48 -5.93 -26.21
C VAL A 6 -14.49 -4.43 -25.91
N ALA A 7 -15.61 -3.88 -25.43
CA ALA A 7 -15.70 -2.48 -25.03
C ALA A 7 -14.83 -2.14 -23.80
N LEU A 8 -14.73 -3.05 -22.82
CA LEU A 8 -13.88 -2.87 -21.64
C LEU A 8 -12.38 -2.91 -21.98
N LEU A 9 -11.99 -3.72 -22.98
CA LEU A 9 -10.61 -3.78 -23.44
C LEU A 9 -10.22 -2.51 -24.22
N ILE A 10 -11.11 -1.98 -25.07
CA ILE A 10 -10.83 -0.76 -25.85
C ILE A 10 -10.75 0.49 -24.97
N ALA A 11 -11.55 0.57 -23.89
CA ALA A 11 -11.48 1.67 -22.93
C ALA A 11 -10.15 1.70 -22.14
N SER A 12 -9.49 0.56 -21.97
CA SER A 12 -8.21 0.48 -21.25
C SER A 12 -6.98 0.86 -22.08
N LEU A 13 -7.09 0.97 -23.41
CA LEU A 13 -5.98 1.34 -24.29
C LEU A 13 -5.84 2.86 -24.52
N GLN A 14 -6.77 3.66 -23.98
CA GLN A 14 -6.68 5.13 -24.06
C GLN A 14 -5.72 5.75 -23.04
N SER A 15 -4.96 4.94 -22.30
CA SER A 15 -3.88 5.41 -21.44
C SER A 15 -2.66 5.82 -22.29
N ASP A 16 -2.54 7.13 -22.52
CA ASP A 16 -1.31 7.91 -22.72
C ASP A 16 -0.14 7.20 -23.38
N THR A 17 -0.28 6.93 -24.68
CA THR A 17 0.85 6.57 -25.55
C THR A 17 1.91 7.68 -25.60
N THR A 18 1.53 8.92 -25.28
CA THR A 18 2.39 10.09 -25.07
C THR A 18 3.38 9.89 -23.93
N ALA A 19 2.94 9.40 -22.77
CA ALA A 19 3.80 9.17 -21.61
C ALA A 19 4.89 8.12 -21.89
N LEU A 20 4.55 7.06 -22.63
CA LEU A 20 5.52 6.03 -23.04
C LEU A 20 6.54 6.57 -24.07
N VAL A 21 6.11 7.46 -24.97
CA VAL A 21 6.99 8.09 -25.96
C VAL A 21 7.91 9.12 -25.30
N GLU A 22 7.43 9.88 -24.33
CA GLU A 22 8.23 10.83 -23.54
C GLU A 22 9.27 10.10 -22.68
N ALA A 23 8.87 9.05 -21.94
CA ALA A 23 9.80 8.21 -21.19
C ALA A 23 10.88 7.58 -22.09
N SER A 24 10.50 7.16 -23.31
CA SER A 24 11.45 6.61 -24.30
C SER A 24 12.41 7.67 -24.84
N LYS A 25 11.95 8.91 -25.04
CA LYS A 25 12.80 10.04 -25.47
C LYS A 25 13.76 10.46 -24.36
N GLU A 26 13.32 10.52 -23.12
CA GLU A 26 14.18 10.81 -21.95
C GLU A 26 15.25 9.75 -21.74
N ALA A 27 14.92 8.47 -21.91
CA ALA A 27 15.90 7.38 -21.86
C ALA A 27 16.96 7.48 -22.96
N LYS A 28 16.57 7.88 -24.19
CA LYS A 28 17.51 8.15 -25.29
C LYS A 28 18.36 9.41 -25.06
N ALA A 29 17.79 10.44 -24.43
CA ALA A 29 18.52 11.66 -24.08
C ALA A 29 19.60 11.38 -23.01
N LYS A 30 19.29 10.57 -21.99
CA LYS A 30 20.27 10.15 -20.96
C LYS A 30 21.41 9.28 -21.52
N LYS A 31 21.14 8.46 -22.55
CA LYS A 31 22.21 7.72 -23.26
C LYS A 31 23.10 8.62 -24.13
N LYS A 32 22.62 9.78 -24.58
CA LYS A 32 23.41 10.76 -25.34
C LYS A 32 24.17 11.77 -24.47
N SER A 33 23.66 12.09 -23.27
CA SER A 33 24.34 13.02 -22.35
C SER A 33 25.41 12.34 -21.49
N GLY A 34 25.43 11.01 -21.46
CA GLY A 34 26.54 10.22 -20.91
C GLY A 34 27.74 10.19 -21.84
N THR A 35 28.36 11.35 -22.07
CA THR A 35 29.79 11.57 -22.36
C THR A 35 30.55 10.28 -22.75
N THR A 36 30.30 9.76 -23.95
CA THR A 36 31.24 8.88 -24.65
C THR A 36 32.31 9.77 -25.28
N THR A 37 32.94 10.63 -24.47
CA THR A 37 34.22 11.20 -24.82
C THR A 37 35.23 10.12 -24.48
N THR A 38 35.58 9.31 -25.47
CA THR A 38 36.78 8.48 -25.41
C THR A 38 37.92 9.43 -25.04
N LYS A 39 38.32 9.47 -23.76
CA LYS A 39 39.43 10.30 -23.32
C LYS A 39 40.69 9.72 -23.94
N VAL A 40 41.07 10.25 -25.09
CA VAL A 40 42.35 9.95 -25.71
C VAL A 40 43.40 10.61 -24.81
N ILE A 41 44.09 9.79 -24.04
CA ILE A 41 45.22 10.24 -23.22
C ILE A 41 46.30 10.70 -24.20
N THR A 42 46.55 12.01 -24.26
CA THR A 42 47.59 12.54 -25.15
C THR A 42 48.96 12.45 -24.48
N ASN A 43 50.05 12.48 -25.25
CA ASN A 43 51.41 12.49 -24.69
C ASN A 43 51.67 13.67 -23.72
N ALA A 44 50.88 14.74 -23.81
CA ALA A 44 50.93 15.86 -22.86
C ALA A 44 50.33 15.46 -21.49
N ASP A 45 49.28 14.65 -21.47
CA ASP A 45 48.64 14.15 -20.25
C ASP A 45 49.54 13.13 -19.53
N VAL A 46 50.23 12.27 -20.30
CA VAL A 46 51.20 11.30 -19.75
C VAL A 46 52.39 12.01 -19.10
N LYS A 47 52.90 13.10 -19.70
CA LYS A 47 54.01 13.87 -19.12
C LYS A 47 53.61 14.60 -17.83
N LYS A 48 52.35 15.03 -17.71
CA LYS A 48 51.81 15.69 -16.51
C LYS A 48 51.51 14.72 -15.37
N SER A 49 51.20 13.45 -15.66
CA SER A 49 50.89 12.46 -14.60
C SER A 49 52.11 11.69 -14.04
N LYS A 50 53.30 11.87 -14.61
CA LYS A 50 54.55 11.18 -14.21
C LYS A 50 54.93 11.30 -12.72
N GLY A 51 54.36 12.25 -11.97
CA GLY A 51 54.71 12.51 -10.57
C GLY A 51 53.69 12.09 -9.52
N LYS A 52 52.50 11.60 -9.90
CA LYS A 52 51.44 11.20 -8.94
C LYS A 52 50.83 9.86 -9.33
N LEU A 53 51.66 8.83 -9.38
CA LEU A 53 51.18 7.46 -9.22
C LEU A 53 51.19 7.16 -7.72
N THR A 54 50.22 7.68 -6.97
CA THR A 54 49.86 7.03 -5.71
C THR A 54 49.28 5.68 -6.12
N GLU A 55 50.04 4.61 -5.88
CA GLU A 55 49.46 3.27 -5.79
C GLU A 55 48.36 3.36 -4.74
N LEU A 56 47.12 3.53 -5.20
CA LEU A 56 46.00 2.97 -4.45
C LEU A 56 46.31 1.47 -4.47
N SER A 57 46.88 0.97 -3.36
CA SER A 57 46.80 -0.44 -3.01
C SER A 57 45.42 -0.89 -3.41
N PRO A 58 45.25 -1.99 -4.17
CA PRO A 58 43.97 -2.35 -4.73
C PRO A 58 42.98 -2.25 -3.60
N SER A 59 42.19 -1.16 -3.62
CA SER A 59 41.07 -1.05 -2.72
C SER A 59 40.38 -2.36 -2.96
N LYS A 60 40.10 -3.10 -1.88
CA LYS A 60 39.18 -4.21 -1.92
C LYS A 60 37.88 -3.59 -2.45
N ALA A 61 37.80 -3.39 -3.76
CA ALA A 61 36.59 -3.35 -4.51
C ALA A 61 36.03 -4.68 -4.10
N LYS A 62 35.15 -4.64 -3.10
CA LYS A 62 34.23 -5.71 -2.83
C LYS A 62 33.72 -6.02 -4.21
N THR A 63 34.20 -7.12 -4.79
CA THR A 63 33.55 -7.77 -5.90
C THR A 63 32.12 -7.74 -5.46
N ALA A 64 31.29 -6.91 -6.10
CA ALA A 64 29.89 -6.83 -5.75
C ALA A 64 29.43 -8.26 -6.01
N GLU A 65 29.30 -9.01 -4.93
CA GLU A 65 28.92 -10.40 -4.97
C GLU A 65 27.53 -10.35 -5.58
N VAL A 66 27.46 -10.68 -6.86
CA VAL A 66 26.21 -10.74 -7.60
C VAL A 66 25.46 -11.86 -6.91
N LYS A 67 24.62 -11.48 -5.95
CA LYS A 67 23.77 -12.44 -5.25
C LYS A 67 23.05 -13.21 -6.34
N PRO A 68 23.16 -14.55 -6.37
CA PRO A 68 22.44 -15.34 -7.35
C PRO A 68 20.97 -14.96 -7.26
N GLU A 69 20.36 -14.62 -8.40
CA GLU A 69 18.92 -14.41 -8.40
C GLU A 69 18.26 -15.71 -7.94
N PRO A 70 17.24 -15.63 -7.07
CA PRO A 70 16.57 -16.82 -6.59
C PRO A 70 15.98 -17.57 -7.78
N SER A 71 16.21 -18.88 -7.80
CA SER A 71 15.63 -19.80 -8.75
C SER A 71 14.10 -19.74 -8.69
N LEU A 72 13.44 -20.18 -9.76
CA LEU A 72 11.98 -20.20 -9.83
C LEU A 72 11.35 -21.05 -8.72
N MET A 73 12.03 -22.13 -8.31
CA MET A 73 11.62 -22.97 -7.18
C MET A 73 11.72 -22.22 -5.84
N GLU A 74 12.80 -21.46 -5.62
CA GLU A 74 12.96 -20.63 -4.42
C GLU A 74 11.91 -19.51 -4.35
N LYS A 75 11.57 -18.90 -5.49
CA LYS A 75 10.48 -17.91 -5.58
C LYS A 75 9.13 -18.53 -5.20
N GLN A 76 8.80 -19.72 -5.72
CA GLN A 76 7.57 -20.42 -5.37
C GLN A 76 7.51 -20.84 -3.89
N ALA A 77 8.63 -21.31 -3.33
CA ALA A 77 8.73 -21.65 -1.92
C ALA A 77 8.51 -20.40 -1.04
N ALA A 78 9.13 -19.26 -1.40
CA ALA A 78 8.95 -17.98 -0.73
C ALA A 78 7.51 -17.45 -0.81
N GLU A 79 6.85 -17.61 -1.95
CA GLU A 79 5.44 -17.24 -2.10
C GLU A 79 4.52 -18.12 -1.23
N ARG A 80 4.78 -19.42 -1.16
CA ARG A 80 4.00 -20.32 -0.30
C ARG A 80 4.18 -19.98 1.17
N THR A 81 5.41 -19.76 1.63
CA THR A 81 5.66 -19.36 3.03
C THR A 81 5.06 -18.00 3.35
N ALA A 82 5.14 -17.04 2.42
CA ALA A 82 4.48 -15.75 2.57
C ALA A 82 2.95 -15.90 2.71
N ARG A 83 2.31 -16.73 1.88
CA ARG A 83 0.87 -17.01 1.98
C ARG A 83 0.49 -17.64 3.32
N LEU A 84 1.20 -18.69 3.74
CA LEU A 84 0.96 -19.34 5.03
C LEU A 84 1.12 -18.38 6.20
N ALA A 85 2.13 -17.49 6.16
CA ALA A 85 2.32 -16.47 7.18
C ALA A 85 1.15 -15.48 7.21
N THR A 86 0.65 -15.03 6.05
CA THR A 86 -0.52 -14.14 5.99
C THR A 86 -1.80 -14.81 6.49
N GLU A 87 -1.99 -16.10 6.20
CA GLU A 87 -3.13 -16.88 6.66
C GLU A 87 -3.08 -17.10 8.18
N ALA A 88 -1.92 -17.42 8.73
CA ALA A 88 -1.72 -17.53 10.17
C ALA A 88 -2.02 -16.20 10.90
N ASN A 89 -1.48 -15.08 10.38
CA ASN A 89 -1.74 -13.76 10.94
C ASN A 89 -3.23 -13.38 10.87
N ARG A 90 -3.91 -13.75 9.77
CA ARG A 90 -5.36 -13.55 9.63
C ARG A 90 -6.14 -14.35 10.68
N ALA A 91 -5.78 -15.61 10.90
CA ALA A 91 -6.45 -16.47 11.86
C ALA A 91 -6.26 -15.97 13.31
N GLU A 92 -5.05 -15.56 13.67
CA GLU A 92 -4.75 -14.98 14.98
C GLU A 92 -5.53 -13.69 15.22
N LEU A 93 -5.59 -12.81 14.21
CA LEU A 93 -6.33 -11.56 14.29
C LEU A 93 -7.84 -11.80 14.41
N GLN A 94 -8.38 -12.78 13.67
CA GLN A 94 -9.78 -13.17 13.81
C GLN A 94 -10.07 -13.70 15.22
N SER A 95 -9.22 -14.56 15.76
CA SER A 95 -9.38 -15.05 17.14
C SER A 95 -9.35 -13.91 18.17
N THR A 96 -8.53 -12.88 17.93
CA THR A 96 -8.46 -11.68 18.76
C THR A 96 -9.75 -10.86 18.67
N ILE A 97 -10.33 -10.72 17.48
CA ILE A 97 -11.62 -10.06 17.29
C ILE A 97 -12.72 -10.81 18.06
N ASP A 98 -12.79 -12.14 17.92
CA ASP A 98 -13.80 -12.96 18.59
C ASP A 98 -13.68 -12.86 20.12
N ALA A 99 -12.45 -12.78 20.65
CA ALA A 99 -12.20 -12.58 22.08
C ALA A 99 -12.64 -11.18 22.54
N LEU A 100 -12.31 -10.14 21.77
CA LEU A 100 -12.72 -8.76 22.08
C LEU A 100 -14.25 -8.59 22.00
N GLU A 101 -14.93 -9.25 21.06
CA GLU A 101 -16.38 -9.24 20.98
C GLU A 101 -17.04 -9.85 22.21
N LYS A 102 -16.49 -10.95 22.73
CA LYS A 102 -16.96 -11.55 23.99
C LYS A 102 -16.74 -10.62 25.18
N ASP A 103 -15.55 -10.01 25.27
CA ASP A 103 -15.24 -9.05 26.34
C ASP A 103 -16.18 -7.85 26.31
N VAL A 104 -16.45 -7.30 25.13
CA VAL A 104 -17.37 -6.18 24.94
C VAL A 104 -18.79 -6.56 25.36
N ALA A 105 -19.29 -7.72 24.92
CA ALA A 105 -20.61 -8.21 25.33
C ALA A 105 -20.70 -8.47 26.84
N ALA A 106 -19.63 -8.98 27.46
CA ALA A 106 -19.58 -9.17 28.91
C ALA A 106 -19.61 -7.84 29.67
N LEU A 107 -18.92 -6.80 29.17
CA LEU A 107 -18.96 -5.46 29.74
C LEU A 107 -20.34 -4.81 29.59
N GLU A 108 -21.02 -5.00 28.45
CA GLU A 108 -22.41 -4.53 28.28
C GLU A 108 -23.36 -5.21 29.28
N ALA A 109 -23.25 -6.53 29.43
CA ALA A 109 -24.04 -7.25 30.42
C ALA A 109 -23.75 -6.74 31.85
N SER A 110 -22.48 -6.51 32.19
CA SER A 110 -22.07 -5.95 33.47
C SER A 110 -22.61 -4.54 33.70
N TYR A 111 -22.64 -3.71 32.64
CA TYR A 111 -23.17 -2.35 32.70
C TYR A 111 -24.65 -2.34 33.14
N PHE A 112 -25.47 -3.24 32.60
CA PHE A 112 -26.88 -3.33 32.98
C PHE A 112 -27.13 -4.09 34.29
N ALA A 113 -26.19 -4.92 34.74
CA ALA A 113 -26.28 -5.65 36.00
C ALA A 113 -25.81 -4.83 37.22
N THR A 114 -24.98 -3.81 37.00
CA THR A 114 -24.39 -3.00 38.08
C THR A 114 -25.36 -1.92 38.54
N ASN A 115 -25.71 -1.94 39.83
CA ASN A 115 -26.59 -0.96 40.46
C ASN A 115 -25.85 0.31 40.92
N ASP A 116 -24.53 0.25 41.11
CA ASP A 116 -23.71 1.41 41.43
C ASP A 116 -23.46 2.26 40.17
N LEU A 117 -23.97 3.50 40.19
CA LEU A 117 -23.90 4.42 39.06
C LEU A 117 -22.47 4.86 38.78
N ASP A 118 -21.63 5.08 39.81
CA ASP A 118 -20.28 5.60 39.61
C ASP A 118 -19.38 4.52 39.00
N ASP A 119 -19.46 3.28 39.49
CA ASP A 119 -18.73 2.15 38.90
C ASP A 119 -19.22 1.86 37.48
N ARG A 120 -20.53 1.90 37.26
CA ARG A 120 -21.12 1.66 35.95
C ARG A 120 -20.65 2.69 34.91
N ASP A 121 -20.73 3.98 35.23
CA ASP A 121 -20.51 5.04 34.26
C ASP A 121 -19.03 5.44 34.15
N ASN A 122 -18.24 5.38 35.23
CA ASN A 122 -16.83 5.79 35.18
C ASN A 122 -15.87 4.63 34.88
N VAL A 123 -16.20 3.41 35.31
CA VAL A 123 -15.31 2.24 35.16
C VAL A 123 -15.77 1.37 33.99
N ILE A 124 -17.01 0.87 34.03
CA ILE A 124 -17.49 -0.09 33.02
C ILE A 124 -17.64 0.59 31.66
N ALA A 125 -18.26 1.77 31.58
CA ALA A 125 -18.41 2.48 30.31
C ALA A 125 -17.05 2.87 29.69
N ARG A 126 -16.06 3.24 30.51
CA ARG A 126 -14.70 3.54 30.04
C ARG A 126 -14.02 2.30 29.48
N GLN A 127 -14.06 1.19 30.21
CA GLN A 127 -13.51 -0.09 29.74
C GLN A 127 -14.19 -0.56 28.45
N PHE A 128 -15.50 -0.39 28.36
CA PHE A 128 -16.27 -0.70 27.16
C PHE A 128 -15.78 0.13 25.95
N ALA A 129 -15.63 1.44 26.11
CA ALA A 129 -15.13 2.32 25.05
C ALA A 129 -13.72 1.92 24.59
N GLU A 130 -12.82 1.61 25.53
CA GLU A 130 -11.47 1.15 25.21
C GLU A 130 -11.46 -0.19 24.45
N LYS A 131 -12.26 -1.16 24.89
CA LYS A 131 -12.36 -2.48 24.26
C LYS A 131 -13.01 -2.40 22.88
N LYS A 132 -14.04 -1.56 22.73
CA LYS A 132 -14.67 -1.28 21.43
C LYS A 132 -13.71 -0.63 20.45
N ALA A 133 -12.92 0.35 20.89
CA ALA A 133 -11.89 0.97 20.05
C ALA A 133 -10.82 -0.04 19.58
N LYS A 134 -10.41 -0.97 20.46
CA LYS A 134 -9.48 -2.06 20.11
C LYS A 134 -10.10 -3.03 19.11
N LEU A 135 -11.37 -3.39 19.29
CA LEU A 135 -12.13 -4.23 18.37
C LEU A 135 -12.21 -3.57 16.98
N ASP A 136 -12.56 -2.30 16.91
CA ASP A 136 -12.64 -1.56 15.65
C ASP A 136 -11.27 -1.48 14.95
N ALA A 137 -10.20 -1.27 15.71
CA ALA A 137 -8.84 -1.30 15.18
C ALA A 137 -8.47 -2.68 14.62
N ALA A 138 -8.78 -3.76 15.35
CA ALA A 138 -8.53 -5.12 14.90
C ALA A 138 -9.33 -5.48 13.64
N LYS A 139 -10.61 -5.07 13.56
CA LYS A 139 -11.44 -5.23 12.35
C LYS A 139 -10.87 -4.47 11.15
N LYS A 140 -10.37 -3.24 11.35
CA LYS A 140 -9.69 -2.48 10.30
C LYS A 140 -8.41 -3.18 9.84
N GLN A 141 -7.61 -3.70 10.76
CA GLN A 141 -6.41 -4.48 10.43
C GLN A 141 -6.77 -5.73 9.61
N LEU A 142 -7.84 -6.44 9.96
CA LEU A 142 -8.30 -7.61 9.21
C LEU A 142 -8.74 -7.23 7.79
N ALA A 143 -9.45 -6.11 7.62
CA ALA A 143 -9.83 -5.58 6.32
C ALA A 143 -8.60 -5.25 5.46
N THR A 144 -7.57 -4.64 6.05
CA THR A 144 -6.31 -4.36 5.32
C THR A 144 -5.59 -5.65 4.88
N LEU A 145 -5.61 -6.71 5.70
CA LEU A 145 -5.01 -8.01 5.36
C LEU A 145 -5.84 -8.83 4.36
N SER A 146 -7.14 -8.57 4.23
CA SER A 146 -8.00 -9.21 3.23
C SER A 146 -8.01 -8.47 1.89
N GLY A 147 -7.36 -7.31 1.80
CA GLY A 147 -7.43 -6.44 0.62
C GLY A 147 -8.80 -5.77 0.46
N ALA A 148 -9.68 -5.88 1.45
CA ALA A 148 -10.88 -5.10 1.52
C ALA A 148 -10.47 -3.67 1.90
N ALA A 149 -10.38 -2.79 0.91
CA ALA A 149 -10.18 -1.37 1.14
C ALA A 149 -11.15 -0.90 2.23
N PRO A 150 -10.68 -0.16 3.26
CA PRO A 150 -11.61 0.38 4.25
C PRO A 150 -12.59 1.25 3.48
N ALA A 151 -13.88 0.95 3.58
CA ALA A 151 -14.94 1.82 3.09
C ALA A 151 -14.84 3.15 3.85
N SER A 152 -13.94 4.03 3.40
CA SER A 152 -13.88 5.41 3.80
C SER A 152 -15.23 6.02 3.44
N GLY A 153 -15.87 6.63 4.44
CA GLY A 153 -17.19 7.21 4.33
C GLY A 153 -17.35 8.09 3.10
N ALA A 154 -17.98 7.53 2.05
CA ALA A 154 -18.80 8.30 1.17
C ALA A 154 -20.07 8.63 1.97
N GLU A 155 -19.93 9.64 2.82
CA GLU A 155 -21.05 10.39 3.33
C GLU A 155 -21.96 10.69 2.15
N PHE A 156 -23.14 10.08 2.22
CA PHE A 156 -24.24 10.28 1.31
C PHE A 156 -24.71 11.73 1.51
N SER A 157 -23.96 12.70 0.96
CA SER A 157 -24.47 14.03 0.64
C SER A 157 -25.44 13.86 -0.53
N ARG A 158 -26.56 13.18 -0.25
CA ARG A 158 -27.75 13.22 -1.08
C ARG A 158 -28.32 14.61 -0.88
N ALA A 159 -27.87 15.52 -1.75
CA ALA A 159 -28.56 16.78 -1.98
C ALA A 159 -30.07 16.51 -2.02
N PRO A 160 -30.89 17.27 -1.26
CA PRO A 160 -32.33 17.11 -1.36
C PRO A 160 -32.73 17.44 -2.80
N ALA A 161 -33.39 16.46 -3.43
CA ALA A 161 -34.02 16.63 -4.72
C ALA A 161 -34.97 17.83 -4.64
N ALA A 162 -34.69 18.86 -5.44
CA ALA A 162 -35.64 19.91 -5.72
C ALA A 162 -36.74 19.30 -6.58
N GLU A 163 -37.87 18.96 -5.95
CA GLU A 163 -39.09 18.58 -6.65
C GLU A 163 -40.26 19.45 -6.18
N ALA A 164 -40.77 20.22 -7.15
CA ALA A 164 -42.15 20.67 -7.31
C ALA A 164 -42.79 21.67 -6.31
N ALA A 165 -42.79 22.95 -6.68
CA ALA A 165 -43.92 23.90 -6.60
C ALA A 165 -43.52 25.18 -7.35
N ALA A 166 -44.31 25.89 -8.15
CA ALA A 166 -45.68 25.80 -8.62
C ALA A 166 -45.75 26.72 -9.87
N ALA A 167 -46.45 26.30 -10.92
CA ALA A 167 -46.85 27.20 -12.00
C ALA A 167 -48.37 27.07 -12.16
N PRO A 168 -49.13 28.17 -12.02
CA PRO A 168 -50.58 28.14 -12.10
C PRO A 168 -51.05 28.31 -13.54
N GLN A 169 -51.98 27.48 -13.99
CA GLN A 169 -52.95 27.91 -14.99
C GLN A 169 -54.36 27.54 -14.52
N LYS A 170 -55.21 28.55 -14.68
CA LYS A 170 -56.58 28.77 -14.20
C LYS A 170 -57.46 28.91 -15.46
N PRO A 171 -58.77 29.09 -15.31
CA PRO A 171 -59.78 28.19 -14.77
C PRO A 171 -60.32 27.19 -15.81
#